data_AF-W2QRD4-F1
#
_entry.id   AF-W2QRD4-F1
#
_cell.length_a   1.000
_cell.length_b   1.000
_cell.length_c   1.000
_cell.angle_alpha   90.00
_cell.angle_beta   90.00
_cell.angle_gamma   90.00
#
_symmetry.space_group_name_H-M   'P 1'
#
loop_
_entity.id
_entity.type
_entity.pdbx_description
1 polymer ?
#
loop_
_entity_poly.entity_id
_entity_poly.type
_entity_poly.pdbx_seq_one_letter_code
_entity_poly.pdbx_strand_id
1 'polypeptide(L)'
;MDKFSYPEYYDFPPFFTLQPVRATREKQLVLWQQLILEYHRAHDLPLFQPLASTLFENVKISRNMAQDGRMAVVEHLIRCGHGRWEDDTKTRCRIMWKKPAEWAAEIYDFAKEHGMLGNVFTVYELYAGEETLGTNIHGMEPWLLREALRVLEGEGKAAVIAGETCEEDGVKFLATE
;
A
#
# COMPACT_ATOMS: atom_id res chain seq x y z
N MET A 1 9.61 3.39 25.47
CA MET A 1 8.23 3.90 25.63
C MET A 1 7.79 4.30 24.24
N ASP A 2 6.83 3.57 23.66
CA ASP A 2 6.31 3.89 22.33
C ASP A 2 5.88 5.35 22.28
N LYS A 3 6.43 6.09 21.32
CA LYS A 3 6.14 7.51 21.11
C LYS A 3 4.81 7.73 20.38
N PHE A 4 4.10 6.66 20.02
CA PHE A 4 2.84 6.73 19.31
C PHE A 4 1.68 7.06 20.27
N SER A 5 0.92 8.10 19.94
CA SER A 5 -0.27 8.47 20.69
C SER A 5 -1.49 7.78 20.06
N TYR A 6 -2.10 6.86 20.81
CA TYR A 6 -3.31 6.21 20.36
C TYR A 6 -4.51 7.18 20.38
N PRO A 7 -5.39 7.12 19.38
CA PRO A 7 -6.58 7.95 19.33
C PRO A 7 -7.61 7.52 20.39
N GLU A 8 -8.51 8.43 20.78
CA GLU A 8 -9.50 8.17 21.85
C GLU A 8 -10.38 6.95 21.59
N TYR A 9 -10.75 6.71 20.32
CA TYR A 9 -11.56 5.55 19.94
C TYR A 9 -10.84 4.21 20.15
N TYR A 10 -9.51 4.21 20.31
CA TYR A 10 -8.75 3.00 20.64
C TYR A 10 -9.07 2.48 22.04
N ASP A 11 -9.55 3.31 22.95
CA ASP A 11 -10.00 2.89 24.28
C ASP A 11 -11.50 2.58 24.33
N PHE A 12 -12.19 2.55 23.19
CA PHE A 12 -13.61 2.21 23.10
C PHE A 12 -13.81 0.70 22.96
N PRO A 13 -14.36 -0.04 23.94
CA PRO A 13 -14.41 -1.50 23.90
C PRO A 13 -15.10 -2.11 22.66
N PRO A 14 -16.20 -1.54 22.12
CA PRO A 14 -16.81 -2.03 20.89
C PRO A 14 -15.90 -1.93 19.65
N PHE A 15 -14.87 -1.09 19.67
CA PHE A 15 -13.94 -0.91 18.54
C PHE A 15 -13.16 -2.20 18.20
N PHE A 16 -12.93 -3.07 19.19
CA PHE A 16 -12.26 -4.37 19.03
C PHE A 16 -13.21 -5.52 18.63
N THR A 17 -14.51 -5.25 18.50
CA THR A 17 -15.50 -6.24 18.09
C THR A 17 -16.04 -5.86 16.71
N LEU A 18 -15.97 -6.76 15.74
CA LEU A 18 -16.47 -6.50 14.39
C LEU A 18 -17.97 -6.17 14.45
N GLN A 19 -18.32 -4.96 14.00
CA GLN A 19 -19.68 -4.44 14.20
C GLN A 19 -20.70 -5.19 13.32
N PRO A 20 -21.86 -5.61 13.85
CA PRO A 20 -22.85 -6.36 13.07
C PRO A 20 -23.56 -5.48 12.04
N VAL A 21 -23.79 -4.21 12.38
CA VAL A 21 -24.45 -3.23 11.51
C VAL A 21 -23.47 -2.74 10.45
N ARG A 22 -23.85 -2.86 9.16
CA ARG A 22 -22.99 -2.50 8.01
C ARG A 22 -22.45 -1.08 8.08
N ALA A 23 -23.30 -0.08 8.26
CA ALA A 23 -22.87 1.33 8.31
C ALA A 23 -21.87 1.60 9.45
N THR A 24 -22.06 0.96 10.61
CA THR A 24 -21.13 1.06 11.75
C THR A 24 -19.82 0.32 11.46
N ARG A 25 -19.90 -0.86 10.83
CA ARG A 25 -18.75 -1.64 10.41
C ARG A 25 -17.89 -0.87 9.42
N GLU A 26 -18.49 -0.21 8.43
CA GLU A 26 -17.75 0.60 7.45
C GLU A 26 -16.96 1.71 8.14
N LYS A 27 -17.59 2.45 9.06
CA LYS A 27 -16.89 3.47 9.87
C LYS A 27 -15.78 2.87 10.74
N GLN A 28 -16.04 1.75 11.40
CA GLN A 28 -15.04 1.03 12.20
C GLN A 28 -13.82 0.66 11.36
N LEU A 29 -14.03 0.09 10.16
CA LEU A 29 -12.95 -0.33 9.28
C LEU A 29 -12.10 0.85 8.79
N VAL A 30 -12.72 2.00 8.50
CA VAL A 30 -12.00 3.23 8.15
C VAL A 30 -11.12 3.72 9.30
N LEU A 31 -11.63 3.71 10.54
CA LEU A 31 -10.85 4.10 11.72
C LEU A 31 -9.67 3.14 12.00
N TRP A 32 -9.88 1.83 11.79
CA TRP A 32 -8.79 0.85 11.86
C TRP A 32 -7.75 1.05 10.77
N GLN A 33 -8.19 1.35 9.54
CA GLN A 33 -7.29 1.66 8.43
C GLN A 33 -6.37 2.85 8.78
N GLN A 34 -6.95 3.95 9.27
CA GLN A 34 -6.21 5.14 9.69
C GLN A 34 -5.20 4.80 10.79
N LEU A 35 -5.66 4.12 11.85
CA LEU A 35 -4.80 3.72 12.96
C LEU A 35 -3.62 2.84 12.51
N ILE A 36 -3.87 1.84 11.66
CA ILE A 36 -2.82 0.96 11.13
C ILE A 36 -1.79 1.77 10.35
N LEU A 37 -2.23 2.64 9.45
CA LEU A 37 -1.33 3.46 8.63
C LEU A 37 -0.47 4.41 9.47
N GLU A 38 -1.09 5.11 10.43
CA GLU A 38 -0.40 6.02 11.33
C GLU A 38 0.60 5.28 12.23
N TYR A 39 0.19 4.15 12.81
CA TYR A 39 1.05 3.34 13.67
C TYR A 39 2.27 2.82 12.91
N HIS A 40 2.07 2.21 11.74
CA HIS A 40 3.18 1.64 10.96
C HIS A 40 4.10 2.73 10.41
N ARG A 41 3.55 3.91 10.05
CA ARG A 41 4.36 5.06 9.63
C ARG A 41 5.21 5.62 10.76
N ALA A 42 4.67 5.71 11.97
CA ALA A 42 5.39 6.23 13.13
C ALA A 42 6.57 5.35 13.57
N HIS A 43 6.51 4.06 13.26
CA HIS A 43 7.55 3.07 13.62
C HIS A 43 8.40 2.62 12.44
N ASP A 44 8.17 3.16 11.23
CA ASP A 44 8.83 2.75 9.99
C ASP A 44 8.75 1.22 9.75
N LEU A 45 7.54 0.66 9.95
CA LEU A 45 7.27 -0.77 9.81
C LEU A 45 6.47 -1.03 8.52
N PRO A 46 7.13 -1.41 7.40
CA PRO A 46 6.42 -1.71 6.16
C PRO A 46 5.71 -3.07 6.20
N LEU A 47 6.06 -3.95 7.14
CA LEU A 47 5.49 -5.29 7.25
C LEU A 47 4.49 -5.37 8.40
N PHE A 48 3.32 -5.94 8.10
CA PHE A 48 2.23 -6.13 9.04
C PHE A 48 1.85 -7.62 9.13
N GLN A 49 1.82 -8.15 10.34
CA GLN A 49 1.38 -9.52 10.64
C GLN A 49 0.10 -9.46 11.48
N PRO A 50 -1.09 -9.53 10.86
CA PRO A 50 -2.34 -9.22 11.56
C PRO A 50 -2.61 -10.14 12.75
N LEU A 51 -2.29 -11.42 12.64
CA LEU A 51 -2.53 -12.42 13.69
C LEU A 51 -1.55 -12.30 14.86
N ALA A 52 -0.34 -11.78 14.63
CA ALA A 52 0.69 -11.59 15.65
C ALA A 52 0.75 -10.15 16.18
N SER A 53 0.07 -9.21 15.55
CA SER A 53 0.16 -7.79 15.90
C SER A 53 -0.55 -7.48 17.21
N THR A 54 0.19 -6.84 18.10
CA THR A 54 -0.32 -6.28 19.36
C THR A 54 -1.22 -5.06 19.15
N LEU A 55 -1.26 -4.49 17.94
CA LEU A 55 -2.13 -3.35 17.61
C LEU A 55 -3.63 -3.69 17.74
N PHE A 56 -3.97 -4.98 17.65
CA PHE A 56 -5.32 -5.49 17.88
C PHE A 56 -5.61 -5.85 19.34
N GLU A 57 -4.68 -5.54 20.25
CA GLU A 57 -4.70 -5.90 21.66
C GLU A 57 -4.57 -4.64 22.52
N ASN A 58 -5.65 -4.30 23.22
CA ASN A 58 -5.65 -3.21 24.19
C ASN A 58 -5.81 -3.76 25.61
N VAL A 59 -4.68 -3.87 26.30
CA VAL A 59 -4.58 -4.35 27.68
C VAL A 59 -5.32 -3.42 28.65
N LYS A 60 -5.31 -2.10 28.41
CA LYS A 60 -5.93 -1.09 29.29
C LYS A 60 -7.44 -1.33 29.46
N ILE A 61 -8.11 -1.74 28.38
CA ILE A 61 -9.55 -2.02 28.39
C ILE A 61 -9.86 -3.53 28.35
N SER A 62 -8.85 -4.38 28.48
CA SER A 62 -8.97 -5.85 28.41
C SER A 62 -9.69 -6.33 27.15
N ARG A 63 -9.31 -5.79 25.97
CA ARG A 63 -9.88 -6.18 24.68
C ARG A 63 -8.82 -6.71 23.72
N ASN A 64 -9.22 -7.73 22.98
CA ASN A 64 -8.45 -8.34 21.91
C ASN A 64 -9.43 -8.62 20.75
N MET A 65 -9.11 -8.14 19.55
CA MET A 65 -9.93 -8.40 18.37
C MET A 65 -9.75 -9.85 17.90
N ALA A 66 -10.87 -10.55 17.71
CA ALA A 66 -10.89 -11.91 17.18
C ALA A 66 -10.35 -11.97 15.74
N GLN A 67 -9.85 -13.15 15.35
CA GLN A 67 -9.22 -13.39 14.04
C GLN A 67 -10.07 -12.88 12.86
N ASP A 68 -11.37 -13.19 12.83
CA ASP A 68 -12.27 -12.75 11.76
C ASP A 68 -12.32 -11.22 11.63
N GLY A 69 -12.29 -10.51 12.76
CA GLY A 69 -12.24 -9.05 12.78
C GLY A 69 -10.93 -8.52 12.25
N ARG A 70 -9.80 -9.12 12.66
CA ARG A 70 -8.46 -8.73 12.19
C ARG A 70 -8.34 -8.91 10.67
N MET A 71 -8.83 -10.04 10.16
CA MET A 71 -8.83 -10.31 8.71
C MET A 71 -9.72 -9.33 7.95
N ALA A 72 -10.92 -9.02 8.46
CA ALA A 72 -11.81 -8.04 7.84
C ALA A 72 -11.18 -6.63 7.74
N VAL A 73 -10.41 -6.23 8.76
CA VAL A 73 -9.66 -4.97 8.76
C VAL A 73 -8.58 -4.98 7.66
N VAL A 74 -7.81 -6.06 7.55
CA VAL A 74 -6.72 -6.13 6.55
C VAL A 74 -7.28 -6.22 5.14
N GLU A 75 -8.36 -6.96 4.93
CA GLU A 75 -9.04 -7.02 3.64
C GLU A 75 -9.60 -5.66 3.23
N HIS A 76 -10.10 -4.87 4.20
CA HIS A 76 -10.49 -3.49 3.96
C HIS A 76 -9.28 -2.62 3.55
N LEU A 77 -8.19 -2.69 4.30
CA LEU A 77 -6.94 -1.95 4.02
C LEU A 77 -6.43 -2.23 2.60
N ILE A 78 -6.37 -3.50 2.19
CA ILE A 78 -5.93 -3.93 0.85
C ILE A 78 -6.89 -3.44 -0.22
N ARG A 79 -8.21 -3.58 -0.01
CA ARG A 79 -9.23 -3.09 -0.95
C ARG A 79 -9.13 -1.58 -1.17
N CYS A 80 -8.71 -0.83 -0.17
CA CYS A 80 -8.50 0.62 -0.26
C CYS A 80 -7.15 1.01 -0.90
N GLY A 81 -6.31 0.04 -1.28
CA GLY A 81 -5.02 0.24 -1.94
C GLY A 81 -3.85 0.51 -0.98
N HIS A 82 -4.04 0.24 0.31
CA HIS A 82 -3.08 0.57 1.38
C HIS A 82 -2.23 -0.64 1.83
N GLY A 83 -2.32 -1.76 1.12
CA GLY A 83 -1.45 -2.89 1.35
C GLY A 83 -1.67 -4.02 0.38
N ARG A 84 -0.82 -5.05 0.45
CA ARG A 84 -0.99 -6.32 -0.27
C ARG A 84 -0.52 -7.50 0.58
N TRP A 85 -1.10 -8.67 0.38
CA TRP A 85 -0.57 -9.90 0.96
C TRP A 85 0.77 -10.26 0.31
N GLU A 86 1.75 -10.65 1.12
CA GLU A 86 3.03 -11.21 0.65
C GLU A 86 2.97 -12.72 0.42
N ASP A 87 1.94 -13.38 0.95
CA ASP A 87 1.75 -14.83 0.90
C ASP A 87 0.29 -15.22 0.68
N ASP A 88 0.07 -16.36 0.03
CA ASP A 88 -1.27 -16.92 -0.20
C ASP A 88 -1.95 -17.37 1.09
N THR A 89 -1.16 -17.59 2.16
CA THR A 89 -1.67 -17.97 3.49
C THR A 89 -2.23 -16.79 4.29
N LYS A 90 -2.23 -15.57 3.72
CA LYS A 90 -2.67 -14.32 4.34
C LYS A 90 -2.08 -14.08 5.74
N THR A 91 -0.80 -14.38 5.92
CA THR A 91 -0.11 -14.22 7.22
C THR A 91 0.65 -12.90 7.33
N ARG A 92 1.20 -12.42 6.21
CA ARG A 92 1.98 -11.20 6.11
C ARG A 92 1.40 -10.29 5.05
N CYS A 93 1.16 -9.05 5.44
CA CYS A 93 0.74 -7.97 4.56
C CYS A 93 1.84 -6.91 4.53
N ARG A 94 2.12 -6.36 3.34
CA ARG A 94 2.95 -5.19 3.20
C ARG A 94 2.08 -3.95 3.17
N ILE A 95 2.39 -2.98 4.04
CA ILE A 95 1.70 -1.69 4.13
C ILE A 95 2.21 -0.74 3.04
N MET A 96 1.29 0.02 2.44
CA MET A 96 1.59 1.04 1.45
C MET A 96 1.10 2.40 1.95
N TRP A 97 2.02 3.30 2.27
CA TRP A 97 1.69 4.67 2.71
C TRP A 97 1.17 5.55 1.58
N LYS A 98 1.66 5.30 0.37
CA LYS A 98 1.20 5.91 -0.88
C LYS A 98 0.70 4.80 -1.79
N LYS A 99 -0.48 4.99 -2.38
CA LYS A 99 -1.15 3.96 -3.17
C LYS A 99 -0.44 3.76 -4.51
N PRO A 100 -0.50 2.55 -5.09
CA PRO A 100 0.01 2.30 -6.44
C PRO A 100 -0.57 3.27 -7.49
N ALA A 101 -1.83 3.68 -7.37
CA ALA A 101 -2.44 4.66 -8.26
C ALA A 101 -1.86 6.08 -8.11
N GLU A 102 -1.46 6.47 -6.90
CA GLU A 102 -0.80 7.76 -6.68
C GLU A 102 0.64 7.74 -7.22
N TRP A 103 1.32 6.60 -7.09
CA TRP A 103 2.61 6.38 -7.75
C TRP A 103 2.49 6.36 -9.26
N ALA A 104 1.46 5.71 -9.81
CA ALA A 104 1.19 5.66 -11.24
C ALA A 104 1.08 7.08 -11.83
N ALA A 105 0.28 7.95 -11.19
CA ALA A 105 0.16 9.35 -11.61
C ALA A 105 1.52 10.07 -11.60
N GLU A 106 2.29 9.95 -10.53
CA GLU A 106 3.60 10.61 -10.39
C GLU A 106 4.64 10.09 -11.41
N ILE A 107 4.63 8.79 -11.68
CA ILE A 107 5.49 8.15 -12.72
C ILE A 107 5.10 8.65 -14.11
N TYR A 108 3.80 8.76 -14.39
CA TYR A 108 3.33 9.22 -15.70
C TYR A 108 3.64 10.71 -15.92
N ASP A 109 3.44 11.54 -14.90
CA ASP A 109 3.81 12.96 -14.95
C ASP A 109 5.32 13.12 -15.17
N PHE A 110 6.15 12.35 -14.45
CA PHE A 110 7.59 12.30 -14.68
C PHE A 110 7.93 11.91 -16.13
N ALA A 111 7.33 10.84 -16.66
CA ALA A 111 7.57 10.39 -18.02
C ALA A 111 7.18 11.44 -19.08
N LYS A 112 6.12 12.21 -18.81
CA LYS A 112 5.68 13.31 -19.67
C LYS A 112 6.66 14.49 -19.64
N GLU A 113 7.12 14.88 -18.46
CA GLU A 113 8.07 16.00 -18.28
C GLU A 113 9.45 15.72 -18.89
N HIS A 114 9.89 14.46 -18.86
CA HIS A 114 11.20 14.04 -19.37
C HIS A 114 11.17 13.55 -20.83
N GLY A 115 10.04 13.71 -21.53
CA GLY A 115 9.93 13.32 -22.94
C GLY A 115 10.05 11.81 -23.20
N MET A 116 9.70 11.00 -22.19
CA MET A 116 9.78 9.53 -22.23
C MET A 116 8.59 8.90 -22.97
N LEU A 117 7.54 9.67 -23.26
CA LEU A 117 6.35 9.17 -23.95
C LEU A 117 6.70 8.62 -25.35
N GLY A 118 6.17 7.44 -25.67
CA GLY A 118 6.40 6.73 -26.93
C GLY A 118 7.61 5.80 -26.93
N ASN A 119 8.53 5.97 -25.97
CA ASN A 119 9.73 5.14 -25.84
C ASN A 119 9.49 3.97 -24.87
N VAL A 120 10.37 2.97 -24.96
CA VAL A 120 10.40 1.81 -24.06
C VAL A 120 11.55 2.00 -23.08
N PHE A 121 11.27 1.79 -21.80
CA PHE A 121 12.25 1.80 -20.71
C PHE A 121 12.16 0.49 -19.93
N THR A 122 13.21 0.13 -19.23
CA THR A 122 13.18 -0.98 -18.27
C THR A 122 12.75 -0.50 -16.90
N VAL A 123 12.19 -1.39 -16.07
CA VAL A 123 11.91 -1.12 -14.66
C VAL A 123 13.18 -0.67 -13.95
N TYR A 124 14.34 -1.26 -14.27
CA TYR A 124 15.64 -0.85 -13.76
C TYR A 124 15.96 0.64 -14.02
N GLU A 125 15.79 1.12 -15.24
CA GLU A 125 16.04 2.54 -15.58
C GLU A 125 15.15 3.50 -14.77
N LEU A 126 13.94 3.07 -14.41
CA LEU A 126 13.04 3.90 -13.61
C LEU A 126 13.46 3.97 -12.14
N TYR A 127 13.76 2.84 -11.49
CA TYR A 127 14.09 2.89 -10.05
C TYR A 127 15.58 3.17 -9.77
N ALA A 128 16.49 2.91 -10.71
CA ALA A 128 17.94 3.03 -10.51
C ALA A 128 18.66 3.90 -11.56
N GLY A 129 17.96 4.39 -12.59
CA GLY A 129 18.57 5.24 -13.62
C GLY A 129 18.96 6.63 -13.12
N GLU A 130 19.86 7.28 -13.85
CA GLU A 130 20.33 8.64 -13.55
C GLU A 130 19.21 9.68 -13.73
N GLU A 131 18.32 9.46 -14.71
CA GLU A 131 17.18 10.36 -15.01
C GLU A 131 16.21 10.50 -13.82
N THR A 132 16.11 9.50 -12.95
CA THR A 132 15.19 9.55 -11.80
C THR A 132 15.85 10.10 -10.53
N LEU A 133 17.15 10.42 -10.54
CA LEU A 133 17.86 10.95 -9.38
C LEU A 133 17.20 12.22 -8.84
N GLY A 134 16.94 12.23 -7.53
CA GLY A 134 16.26 13.35 -6.86
C GLY A 134 14.73 13.30 -6.91
N THR A 135 14.15 12.31 -7.60
CA THR A 135 12.71 12.04 -7.55
C THR A 135 12.37 10.98 -6.50
N ASN A 136 11.08 10.86 -6.17
CA ASN A 136 10.58 9.80 -5.29
C ASN A 136 10.53 8.42 -5.96
N ILE A 137 10.74 8.35 -7.28
CA ILE A 137 10.73 7.11 -8.07
C ILE A 137 12.07 6.38 -7.91
N HIS A 138 13.16 7.13 -7.73
CA HIS A 138 14.49 6.56 -7.52
C HIS A 138 14.57 5.84 -6.17
N GLY A 139 15.12 4.63 -6.18
CA GLY A 139 15.19 3.75 -5.02
C GLY A 139 13.84 3.13 -4.63
N MET A 140 12.78 3.31 -5.42
CA MET A 140 11.50 2.67 -5.15
C MET A 140 11.61 1.15 -5.31
N GLU A 141 10.92 0.39 -4.46
CA GLU A 141 10.99 -1.07 -4.54
C GLU A 141 10.40 -1.57 -5.88
N PRO A 142 11.09 -2.47 -6.61
CA PRO A 142 10.68 -2.89 -7.96
C PRO A 142 9.26 -3.46 -8.01
N TRP A 143 8.83 -4.16 -6.96
CA TRP A 143 7.46 -4.70 -6.88
C TRP A 143 6.40 -3.58 -6.82
N LEU A 144 6.69 -2.46 -6.16
CA LEU A 144 5.76 -1.34 -6.01
C LEU A 144 5.67 -0.55 -7.30
N LEU A 145 6.82 -0.42 -7.97
CA LEU A 145 6.90 0.15 -9.32
C LEU A 145 6.03 -0.66 -10.28
N ARG A 146 6.18 -1.99 -10.28
CA ARG A 146 5.36 -2.87 -11.11
C ARG A 146 3.86 -2.72 -10.84
N GLU A 147 3.43 -2.60 -9.59
CA GLU A 147 2.03 -2.37 -9.25
C GLU A 147 1.53 -1.01 -9.77
N ALA A 148 2.34 0.04 -9.68
CA ALA A 148 2.00 1.35 -10.24
C ALA A 148 1.93 1.31 -11.79
N LEU A 149 2.86 0.62 -12.45
CA LEU A 149 2.85 0.46 -13.91
C LEU A 149 1.63 -0.34 -14.39
N ARG A 150 1.18 -1.35 -13.64
CA ARG A 150 -0.08 -2.06 -13.92
C ARG A 150 -1.31 -1.17 -13.84
N VAL A 151 -1.31 -0.20 -12.92
CA VAL A 151 -2.39 0.81 -12.87
C VAL A 151 -2.36 1.65 -14.15
N LEU A 152 -1.19 2.12 -14.59
CA LEU A 152 -1.06 2.86 -15.85
C LEU A 152 -1.46 2.05 -17.08
N GLU A 153 -1.15 0.75 -17.09
CA GLU A 153 -1.59 -0.16 -18.14
C GLU A 153 -3.12 -0.31 -18.18
N GLY A 154 -3.75 -0.47 -17.02
CA GLY A 154 -5.22 -0.47 -16.91
C GLY A 154 -5.87 0.85 -17.33
N GLU A 155 -5.16 1.98 -17.19
CA GLU A 155 -5.59 3.30 -17.66
C GLU A 155 -5.28 3.55 -19.14
N GLY A 156 -4.60 2.63 -19.84
CA GLY A 156 -4.17 2.82 -21.24
C GLY A 156 -3.05 3.84 -21.42
N LYS A 157 -2.35 4.19 -20.34
CA LYS A 157 -1.22 5.16 -20.33
C LYS A 157 0.15 4.50 -20.44
N ALA A 158 0.22 3.19 -20.24
CA ALA A 158 1.45 2.42 -20.39
C ALA A 158 1.14 1.02 -20.94
N ALA A 159 2.17 0.33 -21.41
CA ALA A 159 2.11 -1.11 -21.69
C ALA A 159 3.32 -1.78 -21.04
N VAL A 160 3.07 -2.75 -20.16
CA VAL A 160 4.12 -3.48 -19.46
C VAL A 160 4.52 -4.70 -20.28
N ILE A 161 5.80 -4.85 -20.52
CA ILE A 161 6.41 -5.93 -21.30
C ILE A 161 7.12 -6.83 -20.30
N ALA A 162 6.63 -8.05 -20.10
CA ALA A 162 7.25 -8.98 -19.15
C ALA A 162 8.64 -9.41 -19.64
N GLY A 163 9.65 -9.23 -18.78
CA GLY A 163 11.01 -9.75 -18.96
C GLY A 163 11.21 -11.12 -18.31
N GLU A 164 12.44 -11.62 -18.24
CA GLU A 164 12.74 -12.86 -17.50
C GLU A 164 12.67 -12.63 -15.98
N THR A 165 12.97 -11.40 -15.54
CA THR A 165 12.88 -10.96 -14.14
C THR A 165 12.06 -9.69 -14.00
N CYS A 166 11.61 -9.37 -12.78
CA CYS A 166 10.82 -8.16 -12.52
C CYS A 166 11.60 -6.85 -12.80
N GLU A 167 12.93 -6.89 -12.81
CA GLU A 167 13.78 -5.72 -13.10
C GLU A 167 13.99 -5.52 -14.60
N GLU A 168 13.91 -6.61 -15.36
CA GLU A 168 13.95 -6.63 -16.83
C GLU A 168 12.59 -6.39 -17.47
N ASP A 169 11.51 -6.32 -16.68
CA ASP A 169 10.21 -5.89 -17.17
C ASP A 169 10.40 -4.53 -17.87
N GLY A 170 9.97 -4.46 -19.13
CA GLY A 170 9.92 -3.22 -19.90
C GLY A 170 8.60 -2.48 -19.64
N VAL A 171 8.61 -1.17 -19.84
CA VAL A 171 7.41 -0.37 -19.93
C VAL A 171 7.51 0.60 -21.11
N LYS A 172 6.46 0.62 -21.91
CA LYS A 172 6.25 1.65 -22.92
C LYS A 172 5.24 2.66 -22.41
N PHE A 173 5.65 3.92 -22.23
CA PHE A 173 4.70 4.98 -21.90
C PHE A 173 3.95 5.42 -23.17
N LEU A 174 2.63 5.51 -23.06
CA LEU A 174 1.76 5.88 -24.17
C LEU A 174 1.38 7.35 -24.01
N ALA A 175 1.45 8.11 -25.10
CA ALA A 175 0.84 9.42 -25.16
C ALA A 175 -0.68 9.20 -25.22
N THR A 176 -1.38 9.53 -24.13
CA THR A 176 -2.84 9.63 -24.17
C THR A 176 -3.21 10.99 -24.73
N GLU A 177 -4.03 11.00 -25.79
CA GLU A 177 -4.61 12.21 -26.38
C GLU A 177 -5.55 12.95 -25.42
#